data_AF-A0A250KT48-F1
#
_entry.id   AF-A0A250KT48-F1
#
_cell.length_a   1.000
_cell.length_b   1.000
_cell.length_c   1.000
_cell.angle_alpha   90.00
_cell.angle_beta   90.00
_cell.angle_gamma   90.00
#
_symmetry.space_group_name_H-M   'P 1'
#
loop_
_entity.id
_entity.type
_entity.pdbx_description
1 polymer ?
#
loop_
_entity_poly.entity_id
_entity_poly.type
_entity_poly.pdbx_seq_one_letter_code
_entity_poly.pdbx_strand_id
1 'polypeptide(L)'
;MDVPFLTQLDYVPPGLADIDSKSLHTILPGPTLIHLQGRQESPLFISVLLHGNEPTGLYAVQALLKKYSTQALPRALSIFIGNVTAAREGVRRLDGQADYNRVWPGTTHPACPETAVMQAVVEEMAARRVFASIDVHNNTGVNPHYACVNRLDHRFFRLASVFSRLVIYFTYPRGTQTSAFAKLCPSVTLECGKPGQRYGSEHVFEYLDACLHLTEIPDCPVAPQDLDFYHTVVQVTVREDVSFDFSAADADFRLNEDLDHLNFTELSAGTALGTVKNYSFGLPLIACDESGCDVASDYFEIREDRLVLKKAVMPSMLTLDKRIIRQDCLCYLMERKSLEL
;
A
#
# COMPACT_ATOMS: atom_id res chain seq x y z
N MET A 1 -21.69 10.48 -8.87
CA MET A 1 -20.59 10.76 -7.93
C MET A 1 -20.05 12.12 -8.28
N ASP A 2 -19.86 12.99 -7.30
CA ASP A 2 -19.22 14.29 -7.56
C ASP A 2 -17.79 14.06 -8.05
N VAL A 3 -17.39 14.88 -9.02
CA VAL A 3 -16.05 14.82 -9.62
C VAL A 3 -15.03 15.22 -8.53
N PRO A 4 -14.04 14.37 -8.19
CA PRO A 4 -13.08 14.73 -7.16
C PRO A 4 -12.26 15.95 -7.59
N PHE A 5 -12.09 16.88 -6.67
CA PHE A 5 -11.25 18.06 -6.78
C PHE A 5 -10.33 18.14 -5.57
N LEU A 6 -9.10 18.60 -5.78
CA LEU A 6 -8.10 18.74 -4.72
C LEU A 6 -8.36 20.00 -3.90
N THR A 7 -8.75 19.84 -2.64
CA THR A 7 -8.78 20.95 -1.67
C THR A 7 -7.39 21.14 -1.08
N GLN A 8 -6.88 22.38 -1.05
CA GLN A 8 -5.62 22.69 -0.39
C GLN A 8 -5.85 23.63 0.80
N LEU A 9 -5.24 23.33 1.94
CA LEU A 9 -5.37 24.09 3.19
C LEU A 9 -3.99 24.34 3.80
N ASP A 10 -3.85 25.43 4.55
CA ASP A 10 -2.66 25.77 5.34
C ASP A 10 -2.91 25.71 6.86
N TYR A 11 -4.04 25.13 7.25
CA TYR A 11 -4.46 24.95 8.64
C TYR A 11 -5.11 23.56 8.84
N VAL A 12 -5.16 23.11 10.09
CA VAL A 12 -5.87 21.89 10.49
C VAL A 12 -7.37 22.20 10.62
N PRO A 13 -8.26 21.58 9.83
CA PRO A 13 -9.70 21.75 9.99
C PRO A 13 -10.18 21.43 11.41
N PRO A 14 -11.07 22.25 12.00
CA PRO A 14 -11.66 21.95 13.31
C PRO A 14 -12.26 20.54 13.35
N GLY A 15 -11.93 19.79 14.40
CA GLY A 15 -12.41 18.41 14.60
C GLY A 15 -11.61 17.32 13.86
N LEU A 16 -10.70 17.67 12.94
CA LEU A 16 -9.92 16.66 12.19
C LEU A 16 -9.10 15.74 13.11
N ALA A 17 -8.61 16.27 14.23
CA ALA A 17 -7.78 15.52 15.18
C ALA A 17 -8.55 14.41 15.94
N ASP A 18 -9.89 14.43 15.93
CA ASP A 18 -10.72 13.56 16.77
C ASP A 18 -11.79 12.77 16.00
N ILE A 19 -12.06 13.15 14.74
CA ILE A 19 -13.14 12.56 13.95
C ILE A 19 -12.82 11.12 13.52
N ASP A 20 -13.84 10.26 13.47
CA ASP A 20 -13.67 8.94 12.87
C ASP A 20 -13.52 9.02 11.34
N SER A 21 -12.77 8.06 10.79
CA SER A 21 -12.55 7.91 9.35
C SER A 21 -13.85 7.93 8.53
N LYS A 22 -14.93 7.29 9.00
CA LYS A 22 -16.21 7.25 8.29
C LYS A 22 -16.96 8.57 8.32
N SER A 23 -16.68 9.41 9.32
CA SER A 23 -17.30 10.72 9.49
C SER A 23 -16.49 11.87 8.88
N LEU A 24 -15.30 11.61 8.33
CA LEU A 24 -14.44 12.63 7.70
C LEU A 24 -15.16 13.49 6.65
N HIS A 25 -16.10 12.90 5.91
CA HIS A 25 -16.88 13.58 4.88
C HIS A 25 -17.71 14.78 5.40
N THR A 26 -17.92 14.87 6.72
CA THR A 26 -18.63 15.99 7.35
C THR A 26 -17.76 17.24 7.52
N ILE A 27 -16.43 17.10 7.45
CA ILE A 27 -15.47 18.20 7.58
C ILE A 27 -14.59 18.38 6.34
N LEU A 28 -14.39 17.32 5.53
CA LEU A 28 -13.64 17.34 4.28
C LEU A 28 -14.58 16.99 3.13
N PRO A 29 -14.77 17.86 2.11
CA PRO A 29 -15.66 17.57 0.99
C PRO A 29 -15.09 16.53 0.00
N GLY A 30 -13.80 16.20 0.10
CA GLY A 30 -13.11 15.29 -0.82
C GLY A 30 -11.61 15.22 -0.53
N PRO A 31 -10.80 14.81 -1.53
CA PRO A 31 -9.34 14.76 -1.40
C PRO A 31 -8.77 16.10 -0.93
N THR A 32 -8.02 16.08 0.17
CA THR A 32 -7.53 17.30 0.82
C THR A 32 -6.05 17.20 1.11
N LEU A 33 -5.29 18.23 0.71
CA LEU A 33 -3.88 18.40 0.99
C LEU A 33 -3.69 19.54 1.99
N ILE A 34 -3.20 19.23 3.19
CA ILE A 34 -3.02 20.16 4.30
C ILE A 34 -1.53 20.44 4.47
N HIS A 35 -1.13 21.72 4.49
CA HIS A 35 0.25 22.15 4.66
C HIS A 35 0.44 22.87 5.99
N LEU A 36 1.32 22.37 6.83
CA LEU A 36 1.64 22.92 8.15
C LEU A 36 3.10 23.36 8.19
N GLN A 37 3.34 24.54 8.75
CA GLN A 37 4.68 25.10 8.89
C GLN A 37 5.45 24.38 10.01
N GLY A 38 6.76 24.27 9.85
CA GLY A 38 7.66 23.76 10.87
C GLY A 38 9.01 24.47 10.82
N ARG A 39 9.90 24.12 11.75
CA ARG A 39 11.22 24.77 11.85
C ARG A 39 12.09 24.56 10.61
N GLN A 40 11.97 23.41 9.96
CA GLN A 40 12.58 23.14 8.66
C GLN A 40 11.53 23.27 7.54
N GLU A 41 11.86 23.97 6.45
CA GLU A 41 10.91 24.33 5.40
C GLU A 41 10.52 23.17 4.47
N SER A 42 11.47 22.31 4.10
CA SER A 42 11.19 21.16 3.22
C SER A 42 10.26 20.17 3.93
N PRO A 43 9.04 19.91 3.42
CA PRO A 43 8.04 19.18 4.18
C PRO A 43 8.25 17.66 4.17
N LEU A 44 7.89 17.01 5.26
CA LEU A 44 7.54 15.59 5.23
C LEU A 44 6.16 15.44 4.57
N PHE A 45 6.04 14.61 3.55
CA PHE A 45 4.74 14.29 2.95
C PHE A 45 4.19 13.00 3.51
N ILE A 46 2.92 13.00 3.91
CA ILE A 46 2.20 11.83 4.40
C ILE A 46 0.90 11.67 3.60
N SER A 47 0.72 10.56 2.91
CA SER A 47 -0.59 10.17 2.35
C SER A 47 -1.27 9.12 3.23
N VAL A 48 -2.56 9.33 3.44
CA VAL A 48 -3.43 8.42 4.19
C VAL A 48 -4.77 8.27 3.49
N LEU A 49 -5.46 7.16 3.74
CA LEU A 49 -6.78 6.87 3.19
C LEU A 49 -6.82 6.95 1.66
N LEU A 50 -5.78 6.49 0.96
CA LEU A 50 -5.93 6.18 -0.46
C LEU A 50 -7.00 5.11 -0.64
N HIS A 51 -7.03 4.14 0.27
CA HIS A 51 -8.15 3.21 0.42
C HIS A 51 -8.99 3.59 1.65
N GLY A 52 -10.32 3.59 1.48
CA GLY A 52 -11.23 4.06 2.53
C GLY A 52 -11.32 3.15 3.76
N ASN A 53 -10.96 1.87 3.63
CA ASN A 53 -10.99 0.90 4.72
C ASN A 53 -9.66 0.80 5.50
N GLU A 54 -8.75 1.75 5.33
CA GLU A 54 -7.39 1.70 5.89
C GLU A 54 -7.10 2.92 6.81
N PRO A 55 -7.78 3.02 7.97
CA PRO A 55 -7.76 4.22 8.80
C PRO A 55 -6.51 4.35 9.69
N THR A 56 -5.61 3.36 9.73
CA THR A 56 -4.45 3.39 10.64
C THR A 56 -3.60 4.65 10.45
N GLY A 57 -3.34 5.04 9.20
CA GLY A 57 -2.58 6.26 8.89
C GLY A 57 -3.27 7.52 9.38
N LEU A 58 -4.60 7.62 9.24
CA LEU A 58 -5.38 8.75 9.75
C LEU A 58 -5.20 8.89 11.26
N TYR A 59 -5.38 7.81 12.01
CA TYR A 59 -5.29 7.84 13.47
C TYR A 59 -3.89 8.20 13.95
N ALA A 60 -2.85 7.74 13.26
CA ALA A 60 -1.47 8.14 13.54
C ALA A 60 -1.23 9.63 13.27
N VAL A 61 -1.74 10.15 12.15
CA VAL A 61 -1.70 11.59 11.84
C VAL A 61 -2.46 12.40 12.88
N GLN A 62 -3.64 11.96 13.32
CA GLN A 62 -4.41 12.61 14.38
C GLN A 62 -3.63 12.68 15.70
N ALA A 63 -2.96 11.59 16.10
CA ALA A 63 -2.09 11.58 17.27
C ALA A 63 -0.92 12.57 17.13
N LEU A 64 -0.34 12.65 15.93
CA LEU A 64 0.72 13.62 15.60
C LEU A 64 0.22 15.07 15.71
N LEU A 65 -0.94 15.37 15.14
CA LEU A 65 -1.58 16.69 15.21
C LEU A 65 -1.88 17.09 16.67
N LYS A 66 -2.33 16.15 17.50
CA LYS A 66 -2.53 16.36 18.94
C LYS A 66 -1.23 16.69 19.66
N LYS A 67 -0.17 15.90 19.42
CA LYS A 67 1.16 16.13 20.00
C LYS A 67 1.72 17.52 19.67
N TYR A 68 1.48 18.00 18.45
CA TYR A 68 2.00 19.29 17.97
C TYR A 68 0.99 20.44 18.03
N SER A 69 -0.13 20.26 18.73
CA SER A 69 -1.16 21.32 18.87
C SER A 69 -0.69 22.54 19.68
N THR A 70 0.28 22.35 20.57
CA THR A 70 0.80 23.39 21.49
C THR A 70 2.29 23.67 21.31
N GLN A 71 2.93 23.08 20.30
CA GLN A 71 4.36 23.22 20.06
C GLN A 71 4.69 23.22 18.56
N ALA A 72 5.76 23.91 18.18
CA ALA A 72 6.17 24.01 16.78
C ALA A 72 6.64 22.66 16.22
N LEU A 73 6.16 22.31 15.02
CA LEU A 73 6.62 21.15 14.26
C LEU A 73 8.15 21.22 14.01
N PRO A 74 8.90 20.12 14.15
CA PRO A 74 10.34 20.10 13.85
C PRO A 74 10.64 20.36 12.37
N ARG A 75 9.73 19.94 11.48
CA ARG A 75 9.78 20.12 10.03
C ARG A 75 8.37 20.43 9.52
N ALA A 76 8.27 21.18 8.43
CA ALA A 76 7.00 21.37 7.73
C ALA A 76 6.37 20.01 7.41
N LEU A 77 5.05 19.96 7.42
CA LEU A 77 4.30 18.73 7.25
C LEU A 77 3.23 18.94 6.18
N SER A 78 3.16 18.05 5.20
CA SER A 78 2.10 18.04 4.20
C SER A 78 1.34 16.73 4.29
N ILE A 79 0.04 16.79 4.56
CA ILE A 79 -0.83 15.63 4.78
C ILE A 79 -1.83 15.57 3.64
N PHE A 80 -1.81 14.49 2.88
CA PHE A 80 -2.84 14.18 1.89
C PHE A 80 -3.81 13.16 2.45
N ILE A 81 -5.08 13.55 2.58
CA ILE A 81 -6.20 12.67 2.91
C ILE A 81 -6.94 12.39 1.62
N GLY A 82 -6.89 11.13 1.15
CA GLY A 82 -7.33 10.75 -0.19
C GLY A 82 -8.84 10.54 -0.34
N ASN A 83 -9.25 9.28 -0.31
CA ASN A 83 -10.57 8.80 -0.70
C ASN A 83 -11.60 8.90 0.45
N VAL A 84 -11.95 10.13 0.81
CA VAL A 84 -12.95 10.42 1.86
C VAL A 84 -14.31 9.75 1.57
N THR A 85 -14.69 9.64 0.29
CA THR A 85 -15.94 9.00 -0.13
C THR A 85 -15.94 7.49 0.14
N ALA A 86 -14.85 6.79 -0.18
CA ALA A 86 -14.74 5.37 0.18
C ALA A 86 -14.57 5.16 1.69
N ALA A 87 -13.91 6.10 2.38
CA ALA A 87 -13.75 6.05 3.84
C ALA A 87 -15.09 6.11 4.56
N ARG A 88 -16.03 6.95 4.10
CA ARG A 88 -17.41 6.99 4.60
C ARG A 88 -18.08 5.61 4.61
N GLU A 89 -17.89 4.84 3.55
CA GLU A 89 -18.48 3.50 3.40
C GLU A 89 -17.61 2.39 4.02
N GLY A 90 -16.39 2.72 4.47
CA GLY A 90 -15.44 1.76 5.03
C GLY A 90 -15.01 0.68 4.05
N VAL A 91 -14.89 1.02 2.76
CA VAL A 91 -14.45 0.12 1.68
C VAL A 91 -13.16 0.62 1.05
N ARG A 92 -12.40 -0.26 0.41
CA ARG A 92 -11.17 0.11 -0.32
C ARG A 92 -11.44 1.20 -1.35
N ARG A 93 -12.38 0.93 -2.25
CA ARG A 93 -12.93 1.86 -3.23
C ARG A 93 -14.37 1.50 -3.55
N LEU A 94 -15.15 2.50 -3.96
CA LEU A 94 -16.50 2.29 -4.47
C LEU A 94 -16.48 1.56 -5.82
N ASP A 95 -17.60 0.95 -6.17
CA ASP A 95 -17.73 0.27 -7.46
C ASP A 95 -17.67 1.30 -8.60
N GLY A 96 -16.89 1.00 -9.64
CA GLY A 96 -16.61 1.92 -10.74
C GLY A 96 -15.67 3.09 -10.40
N GLN A 97 -15.27 3.26 -9.14
CA GLN A 97 -14.25 4.24 -8.76
C GLN A 97 -12.86 3.71 -9.11
N ALA A 98 -11.98 4.59 -9.60
CA ALA A 98 -10.59 4.26 -9.77
C ALA A 98 -9.93 3.91 -8.43
N ASP A 99 -8.96 3.00 -8.43
CA ASP A 99 -8.15 2.73 -7.24
C ASP A 99 -7.17 3.90 -7.04
N TYR A 100 -7.29 4.61 -5.91
CA TYR A 100 -6.51 5.80 -5.61
C TYR A 100 -5.01 5.50 -5.45
N ASN A 101 -4.61 4.25 -5.27
CA ASN A 101 -3.21 3.82 -5.29
C ASN A 101 -2.81 3.20 -6.65
N ARG A 102 -3.58 3.46 -7.72
CA ARG A 102 -3.27 3.08 -9.11
C ARG A 102 -3.35 4.26 -10.08
N VAL A 103 -3.65 5.47 -9.63
CA VAL A 103 -3.89 6.65 -10.49
C VAL A 103 -2.85 7.77 -10.32
N TRP A 104 -1.72 7.48 -9.68
CA TRP A 104 -0.62 8.43 -9.56
C TRP A 104 0.20 8.54 -10.86
N PRO A 105 0.98 9.62 -11.05
CA PRO A 105 1.82 9.80 -12.23
C PRO A 105 2.69 8.57 -12.54
N GLY A 106 2.68 8.11 -13.80
CA GLY A 106 3.26 6.83 -14.22
C GLY A 106 2.27 5.67 -14.25
N THR A 107 1.00 5.92 -13.94
CA THR A 107 -0.10 4.96 -14.12
C THR A 107 -0.33 4.55 -15.58
N THR A 108 -0.87 3.35 -15.76
CA THR A 108 -1.47 2.87 -17.03
C THR A 108 -2.98 3.14 -17.11
N HIS A 109 -3.57 3.65 -16.03
CA HIS A 109 -4.99 3.99 -15.96
C HIS A 109 -5.30 5.15 -16.93
N PRO A 110 -6.42 5.11 -17.66
CA PRO A 110 -6.86 6.23 -18.49
C PRO A 110 -7.00 7.51 -17.66
N ALA A 111 -6.76 8.64 -18.31
CA ALA A 111 -6.95 9.95 -17.70
C ALA A 111 -8.38 10.10 -17.16
N CYS A 112 -8.48 10.46 -15.89
CA CYS A 112 -9.73 10.68 -15.17
C CYS A 112 -9.53 11.77 -14.10
N PRO A 113 -10.61 12.27 -13.46
CA PRO A 113 -10.50 13.28 -12.41
C PRO A 113 -9.51 12.92 -11.29
N GLU A 114 -9.48 11.67 -10.86
CA GLU A 114 -8.55 11.18 -9.84
C GLU A 114 -7.08 11.29 -10.30
N THR A 115 -6.78 10.94 -11.56
CA THR A 115 -5.41 11.10 -12.10
C THR A 115 -4.98 12.57 -12.10
N ALA A 116 -5.90 13.50 -12.37
CA ALA A 116 -5.62 14.94 -12.33
C ALA A 116 -5.36 15.43 -10.89
N VAL A 117 -6.11 14.92 -9.92
CA VAL A 117 -5.88 15.20 -8.49
C VAL A 117 -4.49 14.72 -8.06
N MET A 118 -4.12 13.47 -8.37
CA MET A 118 -2.81 12.94 -7.97
C MET A 118 -1.65 13.66 -8.67
N GLN A 119 -1.83 14.05 -9.93
CA GLN A 119 -0.86 14.88 -10.65
C GLN A 119 -0.65 16.23 -9.93
N ALA A 120 -1.73 16.91 -9.55
CA ALA A 120 -1.66 18.18 -8.82
C ALA A 120 -0.96 18.04 -7.46
N VAL A 121 -1.18 16.94 -6.74
CA VAL A 121 -0.47 16.67 -5.47
C VAL A 121 1.04 16.53 -5.71
N VAL A 122 1.46 15.77 -6.73
CA VAL A 122 2.89 15.59 -7.04
C VAL A 122 3.54 16.91 -7.46
N GLU A 123 2.86 17.72 -8.26
CA GLU A 123 3.34 19.04 -8.69
C GLU A 123 3.51 20.00 -7.50
N GLU A 124 2.52 20.06 -6.60
CA GLU A 124 2.58 20.89 -5.40
C GLU A 124 3.75 20.48 -4.50
N MET A 125 3.96 19.18 -4.31
CA MET A 125 5.05 18.68 -3.47
C MET A 125 6.43 18.84 -4.11
N ALA A 126 6.52 18.79 -5.45
CA ALA A 126 7.73 19.14 -6.18
C ALA A 126 8.09 20.62 -5.98
N ALA A 127 7.12 21.52 -6.11
CA ALA A 127 7.32 22.97 -5.89
C ALA A 127 7.80 23.27 -4.46
N ARG A 128 7.31 22.52 -3.48
CA ARG A 128 7.71 22.64 -2.06
C ARG A 128 9.03 21.96 -1.70
N ARG A 129 9.70 21.31 -2.67
CA ARG A 129 10.96 20.57 -2.42
C ARG A 129 10.80 19.58 -1.27
N VAL A 130 9.80 18.70 -1.39
CA VAL A 130 9.48 17.65 -0.40
C VAL A 130 10.73 16.92 0.09
N PHE A 131 10.84 16.75 1.41
CA PHE A 131 11.98 16.10 2.06
C PHE A 131 11.94 14.58 1.88
N ALA A 132 10.78 13.98 2.18
CA ALA A 132 10.51 12.56 2.05
C ALA A 132 9.01 12.32 1.93
N SER A 133 8.63 11.16 1.41
CA SER A 133 7.24 10.76 1.21
C SER A 133 6.93 9.45 1.94
N ILE A 134 5.82 9.44 2.66
CA ILE A 134 5.36 8.28 3.43
C ILE A 134 3.90 8.03 3.06
N ASP A 135 3.63 6.84 2.56
CA ASP A 135 2.28 6.40 2.20
C ASP A 135 1.84 5.28 3.14
N VAL A 136 0.78 5.49 3.91
CA VAL A 136 0.38 4.58 4.98
C VAL A 136 -0.84 3.77 4.59
N HIS A 137 -0.71 2.44 4.61
CA HIS A 137 -1.73 1.46 4.25
C HIS A 137 -1.95 0.43 5.35
N ASN A 138 -3.06 -0.30 5.21
CA ASN A 138 -3.37 -1.50 5.98
C ASN A 138 -3.46 -2.71 5.05
N ASN A 139 -3.18 -3.89 5.60
CA ASN A 139 -3.49 -5.16 4.95
C ASN A 139 -4.85 -5.67 5.44
N THR A 140 -5.48 -6.55 4.66
CA THR A 140 -6.72 -7.22 5.09
C THR A 140 -6.50 -8.66 5.53
N GLY A 141 -5.47 -9.33 5.02
CA GLY A 141 -4.98 -10.60 5.53
C GLY A 141 -3.98 -10.45 6.68
N VAL A 142 -3.59 -11.58 7.29
CA VAL A 142 -2.58 -11.59 8.35
C VAL A 142 -1.21 -11.30 7.74
N ASN A 143 -0.66 -10.12 8.01
CA ASN A 143 0.67 -9.72 7.56
C ASN A 143 1.44 -9.08 8.74
N PRO A 144 2.76 -9.24 8.82
CA PRO A 144 3.60 -8.42 9.70
C PRO A 144 3.57 -6.95 9.26
N HIS A 145 4.18 -6.05 10.03
CA HIS A 145 4.45 -4.70 9.55
C HIS A 145 5.68 -4.71 8.65
N TYR A 146 5.58 -4.07 7.49
CA TYR A 146 6.69 -3.97 6.54
C TYR A 146 6.66 -2.66 5.79
N ALA A 147 7.81 -2.30 5.23
CA ALA A 147 7.94 -1.13 4.38
C ALA A 147 8.22 -1.57 2.94
N CYS A 148 7.72 -0.80 1.98
CA CYS A 148 7.99 -1.02 0.57
C CYS A 148 8.75 0.15 -0.04
N VAL A 149 9.67 -0.15 -0.95
CA VAL A 149 10.49 0.81 -1.69
C VAL A 149 10.37 0.60 -3.19
N ASN A 150 10.46 1.67 -3.97
CA ASN A 150 10.42 1.62 -5.44
C ASN A 150 11.76 1.89 -6.11
N ARG A 151 12.80 2.12 -5.31
CA ARG A 151 14.18 2.31 -5.78
C ARG A 151 15.15 1.57 -4.88
N LEU A 152 16.16 1.01 -5.52
CA LEU A 152 17.32 0.43 -4.87
C LEU A 152 18.32 1.56 -4.57
N ASP A 153 18.01 2.37 -3.54
CA ASP A 153 18.78 3.55 -3.13
C ASP A 153 18.90 3.57 -1.59
N HIS A 154 20.09 3.85 -1.05
CA HIS A 154 20.35 3.77 0.39
C HIS A 154 19.42 4.63 1.23
N ARG A 155 19.00 5.79 0.74
CA ARG A 155 18.10 6.69 1.48
C ARG A 155 16.68 6.10 1.58
N PHE A 156 16.25 5.35 0.57
CA PHE A 156 14.98 4.62 0.61
C PHE A 156 15.04 3.50 1.64
N PHE A 157 16.12 2.71 1.63
CA PHE A 157 16.33 1.67 2.63
C PHE A 157 16.47 2.23 4.04
N ARG A 158 17.16 3.37 4.20
CA ARG A 158 17.29 4.05 5.48
C ARG A 158 15.93 4.45 6.02
N LEU A 159 15.11 5.10 5.21
CA LEU A 159 13.76 5.51 5.59
C LEU A 159 12.89 4.30 5.95
N ALA A 160 12.93 3.24 5.14
CA ALA A 160 12.20 2.00 5.40
C ALA A 160 12.64 1.30 6.70
N SER A 161 13.95 1.26 6.97
CA SER A 161 14.55 0.59 8.13
C SER A 161 14.15 1.19 9.49
N VAL A 162 13.73 2.47 9.50
CA VAL A 162 13.21 3.12 10.73
C VAL A 162 11.84 2.52 11.09
N PHE A 163 11.07 2.03 10.12
CA PHE A 163 9.76 1.42 10.36
C PHE A 163 9.84 -0.09 10.59
N SER A 164 10.51 -0.82 9.70
CA SER A 164 10.57 -2.28 9.79
C SER A 164 11.87 -2.82 9.23
N ARG A 165 12.28 -3.96 9.79
CA ARG A 165 13.36 -4.78 9.23
C ARG A 165 12.94 -5.44 7.91
N LEU A 166 11.65 -5.71 7.74
CA LEU A 166 11.11 -6.34 6.55
C LEU A 166 10.86 -5.27 5.47
N VAL A 167 11.64 -5.34 4.39
CA VAL A 167 11.59 -4.37 3.30
C VAL A 167 11.35 -5.08 1.97
N ILE A 168 10.35 -4.60 1.24
CA ILE A 168 9.96 -5.15 -0.06
C ILE A 168 10.25 -4.12 -1.16
N TYR A 169 11.04 -4.51 -2.15
CA TYR A 169 11.18 -3.76 -3.38
C TYR A 169 10.12 -4.19 -4.40
N PHE A 170 9.48 -3.22 -5.04
CA PHE A 170 8.56 -3.47 -6.14
C PHE A 170 8.59 -2.36 -7.19
N THR A 171 8.37 -2.73 -8.45
CA THR A 171 8.19 -1.79 -9.57
C THR A 171 6.81 -1.87 -10.21
N TYR A 172 6.02 -2.88 -9.84
CA TYR A 172 4.65 -3.12 -10.28
C TYR A 172 3.77 -3.49 -9.06
N PRO A 173 2.49 -3.09 -9.00
CA PRO A 173 1.72 -2.35 -10.00
C PRO A 173 2.15 -0.90 -10.19
N ARG A 174 1.89 -0.34 -11.39
CA ARG A 174 2.19 1.06 -11.71
C ARG A 174 1.14 2.01 -11.12
N GLY A 175 1.51 3.29 -11.02
CA GLY A 175 0.60 4.33 -10.57
C GLY A 175 0.38 4.38 -9.06
N THR A 176 1.33 3.86 -8.27
CA THR A 176 1.35 4.04 -6.81
C THR A 176 1.89 5.42 -6.42
N GLN A 177 1.49 5.89 -5.25
CA GLN A 177 1.94 7.18 -4.70
C GLN A 177 3.47 7.24 -4.60
N THR A 178 4.05 6.20 -4.02
CA THR A 178 5.48 6.12 -3.72
C THR A 178 6.33 6.00 -4.98
N SER A 179 5.82 5.35 -6.03
CA SER A 179 6.46 5.33 -7.35
C SER A 179 6.51 6.72 -8.00
N ALA A 180 5.44 7.52 -7.83
CA ALA A 180 5.40 8.88 -8.36
C ALA A 180 6.37 9.81 -7.60
N PHE A 181 6.41 9.70 -6.27
CA PHE A 181 7.29 10.50 -5.42
C PHE A 181 8.76 10.06 -5.45
N ALA A 182 9.06 8.81 -5.81
CA ALA A 182 10.43 8.32 -5.88
C ALA A 182 11.33 9.15 -6.83
N LYS A 183 10.75 9.91 -7.76
CA LYS A 183 11.46 10.86 -8.64
C LYS A 183 11.84 12.17 -7.94
N LEU A 184 11.15 12.53 -6.86
CA LEU A 184 11.31 13.78 -6.12
C LEU A 184 12.15 13.59 -4.85
N CYS A 185 11.89 12.53 -4.09
CA CYS A 185 12.51 12.30 -2.78
C CYS A 185 12.50 10.81 -2.37
N PRO A 186 13.26 10.42 -1.33
CA PRO A 186 13.11 9.12 -0.69
C PRO A 186 11.65 8.89 -0.26
N SER A 187 11.09 7.76 -0.69
CA SER A 187 9.66 7.47 -0.58
C SER A 187 9.43 6.03 -0.13
N VAL A 188 8.54 5.82 0.83
CA VAL A 188 8.21 4.48 1.35
C VAL A 188 6.71 4.30 1.52
N THR A 189 6.24 3.09 1.23
CA THR A 189 4.89 2.65 1.62
C THR A 189 5.02 1.88 2.93
N LEU A 190 4.16 2.15 3.90
CA LEU A 190 4.08 1.41 5.16
C LEU A 190 2.85 0.53 5.16
N GLU A 191 3.04 -0.74 5.44
CA GLU A 191 1.97 -1.72 5.54
C GLU A 191 1.83 -2.11 7.01
N CYS A 192 0.71 -1.70 7.61
CA CYS A 192 0.59 -1.57 9.07
C CYS A 192 -0.35 -2.62 9.68
N GLY A 193 -0.40 -3.81 9.07
CA GLY A 193 -1.28 -4.90 9.49
C GLY A 193 -2.77 -4.58 9.31
N LYS A 194 -3.63 -5.32 10.03
CA LYS A 194 -5.09 -5.21 9.90
C LYS A 194 -5.65 -3.91 10.51
N PRO A 195 -6.68 -3.30 9.92
CA PRO A 195 -7.31 -2.11 10.47
C PRO A 195 -7.93 -2.37 11.85
N GLY A 196 -7.98 -1.35 12.69
CA GLY A 196 -8.55 -1.44 14.06
C GLY A 196 -7.57 -1.96 15.12
N GLN A 197 -6.34 -2.31 14.75
CA GLN A 197 -5.30 -2.69 15.69
C GLN A 197 -4.58 -1.46 16.24
N ARG A 198 -4.70 -1.21 17.55
CA ARG A 198 -4.08 -0.06 18.24
C ARG A 198 -2.57 0.03 18.01
N TYR A 199 -1.89 -1.12 18.07
CA TYR A 199 -0.45 -1.22 17.84
C TYR A 199 -0.04 -0.67 16.46
N GLY A 200 -0.87 -0.86 15.42
CA GLY A 200 -0.65 -0.32 14.08
C GLY A 200 -0.52 1.20 14.07
N SER A 201 -1.49 1.89 14.67
CA SER A 201 -1.48 3.36 14.74
C SER A 201 -0.38 3.93 15.64
N GLU A 202 -0.04 3.26 16.74
CA GLU A 202 1.04 3.70 17.64
C GLU A 202 2.41 3.58 16.95
N HIS A 203 2.67 2.46 16.28
CA HIS A 203 3.93 2.25 15.55
C HIS A 203 4.10 3.28 14.40
N VAL A 204 3.04 3.55 13.63
CA VAL A 204 3.09 4.59 12.58
C VAL A 204 3.33 5.96 13.19
N PHE A 205 2.66 6.30 14.29
CA PHE A 205 2.88 7.58 14.97
C PHE A 205 4.33 7.76 15.41
N GLU A 206 4.93 6.76 16.06
CA GLU A 206 6.34 6.78 16.48
C GLU A 206 7.28 6.97 15.28
N TYR A 207 7.03 6.25 14.19
CA TYR A 207 7.79 6.37 12.95
C TYR A 207 7.67 7.77 12.32
N LEU A 208 6.46 8.31 12.19
CA LEU A 208 6.22 9.63 11.63
C LEU A 208 6.88 10.73 12.47
N ASP A 209 6.77 10.61 13.79
CA ASP A 209 7.40 11.53 14.73
C ASP A 209 8.93 11.49 14.62
N ALA A 210 9.54 10.30 14.51
CA ALA A 210 10.97 10.17 14.26
C ALA A 210 11.36 10.83 12.92
N CYS A 211 10.59 10.63 11.86
CA CYS A 211 10.83 11.21 10.54
C CYS A 211 10.78 12.75 10.54
N LEU A 212 9.87 13.36 11.32
CA LEU A 212 9.82 14.82 11.47
C LEU A 212 11.11 15.40 12.03
N HIS A 213 11.81 14.67 12.91
CA HIS A 213 13.05 15.12 13.54
C HIS A 213 14.30 14.85 12.70
N LEU A 214 14.20 14.12 11.59
CA LEU A 214 15.35 13.87 10.71
C LEU A 214 15.84 15.18 10.10
N THR A 215 17.12 15.49 10.34
CA THR A 215 17.81 16.61 9.69
C THR A 215 18.15 16.26 8.25
N GLU A 216 18.60 15.04 8.03
CA GLU A 216 18.90 14.46 6.72
C GLU A 216 18.53 12.97 6.69
N ILE A 217 18.47 12.39 5.50
CA ILE A 217 18.37 10.94 5.32
C ILE A 217 19.75 10.45 4.85
N PRO A 218 20.51 9.75 5.69
CA PRO A 218 21.85 9.29 5.35
C PRO A 218 21.89 8.47 4.06
N ASP A 219 22.76 8.87 3.15
CA ASP A 219 23.07 8.13 1.92
C ASP A 219 24.24 7.17 2.16
N CYS A 220 24.00 6.22 3.07
CA CYS A 220 24.97 5.17 3.38
C CYS A 220 24.25 3.83 3.53
N PRO A 221 24.91 2.71 3.15
CA PRO A 221 24.31 1.39 3.24
C PRO A 221 23.72 1.12 4.62
N VAL A 222 22.53 0.51 4.62
CA VAL A 222 22.01 -0.16 5.81
C VAL A 222 22.73 -1.50 5.93
N ALA A 223 23.10 -1.91 7.15
CA ALA A 223 23.82 -3.16 7.31
C ALA A 223 22.92 -4.32 6.84
N PRO A 224 23.45 -5.30 6.07
CA PRO A 224 22.63 -6.39 5.53
C PRO A 224 21.89 -7.19 6.60
N GLN A 225 22.48 -7.35 7.78
CA GLN A 225 21.85 -8.02 8.92
C GLN A 225 20.71 -7.23 9.56
N ASP A 226 20.50 -5.96 9.19
CA ASP A 226 19.44 -5.13 9.73
C ASP A 226 18.15 -5.20 8.90
N LEU A 227 18.21 -5.81 7.72
CA LEU A 227 17.09 -5.88 6.78
C LEU A 227 16.85 -7.30 6.27
N ASP A 228 15.58 -7.71 6.29
CA ASP A 228 15.07 -8.82 5.51
C ASP A 228 14.50 -8.27 4.21
N PHE A 229 15.30 -8.38 3.14
CA PHE A 229 15.01 -7.76 1.85
C PHE A 229 14.42 -8.73 0.84
N TYR A 230 13.26 -8.36 0.30
CA TYR A 230 12.53 -9.14 -0.71
C TYR A 230 12.21 -8.28 -1.93
N HIS A 231 12.04 -8.94 -3.06
CA HIS A 231 11.60 -8.33 -4.32
C HIS A 231 10.31 -9.01 -4.78
N THR A 232 9.26 -8.22 -4.97
CA THR A 232 8.03 -8.68 -5.64
C THR A 232 8.30 -8.91 -7.11
N VAL A 233 8.15 -10.16 -7.55
CA VAL A 233 8.44 -10.57 -8.94
C VAL A 233 7.20 -10.86 -9.76
N VAL A 234 6.09 -11.23 -9.12
CA VAL A 234 4.85 -11.61 -9.80
C VAL A 234 3.64 -11.09 -9.04
N GLN A 235 2.67 -10.52 -9.76
CA GLN A 235 1.33 -10.25 -9.26
C GLN A 235 0.38 -11.34 -9.75
N VAL A 236 -0.37 -11.94 -8.83
CA VAL A 236 -1.30 -13.04 -9.13
C VAL A 236 -2.73 -12.55 -8.96
N THR A 237 -3.55 -12.68 -9.99
CA THR A 237 -4.98 -12.36 -9.95
C THR A 237 -5.81 -13.60 -10.28
N VAL A 238 -7.02 -13.69 -9.71
CA VAL A 238 -7.99 -14.68 -10.17
C VAL A 238 -8.62 -14.16 -11.45
N ARG A 239 -8.70 -15.01 -12.47
CA ARG A 239 -9.34 -14.64 -13.73
C ARG A 239 -10.77 -14.11 -13.52
N GLU A 240 -11.18 -13.15 -14.33
CA GLU A 240 -12.50 -12.52 -14.24
C GLU A 240 -13.64 -13.50 -14.51
N ASP A 241 -13.42 -14.46 -15.41
CA ASP A 241 -14.40 -15.47 -15.81
C ASP A 241 -14.48 -16.68 -14.85
N VAL A 242 -13.63 -16.74 -13.84
CA VAL A 242 -13.55 -17.86 -12.89
C VAL A 242 -14.22 -17.49 -11.58
N SER A 243 -15.29 -18.19 -11.19
CA SER A 243 -15.87 -18.00 -9.85
C SER A 243 -14.95 -18.57 -8.77
N PHE A 244 -14.79 -17.86 -7.65
CA PHE A 244 -14.01 -18.36 -6.52
C PHE A 244 -14.69 -18.11 -5.17
N ASP A 245 -14.42 -19.00 -4.24
CA ASP A 245 -14.87 -18.92 -2.84
C ASP A 245 -13.87 -19.62 -1.92
N PHE A 246 -14.05 -19.49 -0.62
CA PHE A 246 -13.29 -20.20 0.41
C PHE A 246 -14.05 -21.41 0.96
N SER A 247 -15.38 -21.34 0.97
CA SER A 247 -16.25 -22.35 1.60
C SER A 247 -17.28 -22.97 0.65
N ALA A 248 -17.70 -22.24 -0.39
CA ALA A 248 -18.74 -22.71 -1.30
C ALA A 248 -18.24 -23.88 -2.17
N ALA A 249 -18.94 -25.02 -2.09
CA ALA A 249 -18.59 -26.24 -2.82
C ALA A 249 -18.75 -26.12 -4.35
N ASP A 250 -19.48 -25.11 -4.82
CA ASP A 250 -19.84 -24.97 -6.23
C ASP A 250 -18.99 -23.96 -7.02
N ALA A 251 -18.05 -23.28 -6.38
CA ALA A 251 -17.13 -22.38 -7.08
C ALA A 251 -16.18 -23.14 -8.01
N ASP A 252 -15.81 -22.52 -9.14
CA ASP A 252 -14.84 -23.09 -10.09
C ASP A 252 -13.46 -23.26 -9.45
N PHE A 253 -13.10 -22.31 -8.59
CA PHE A 253 -11.86 -22.31 -7.82
C PHE A 253 -12.15 -22.08 -6.34
N ARG A 254 -11.95 -23.10 -5.51
CA ARG A 254 -12.10 -23.01 -4.06
C ARG A 254 -10.74 -22.84 -3.42
N LEU A 255 -10.46 -21.64 -2.92
CA LEU A 255 -9.26 -21.31 -2.17
C LEU A 255 -9.30 -21.92 -0.77
N ASN A 256 -8.13 -22.19 -0.19
CA ASN A 256 -8.04 -22.64 1.20
C ASN A 256 -8.58 -21.58 2.17
N GLU A 257 -9.30 -22.00 3.21
CA GLU A 257 -9.94 -21.08 4.18
C GLU A 257 -8.93 -20.32 5.07
N ASP A 258 -7.71 -20.83 5.20
CA ASP A 258 -6.61 -20.27 5.99
C ASP A 258 -5.51 -19.66 5.11
N LEU A 259 -5.82 -19.34 3.86
CA LEU A 259 -4.85 -18.86 2.88
C LEU A 259 -4.09 -17.61 3.35
N ASP A 260 -4.74 -16.71 4.08
CA ASP A 260 -4.09 -15.47 4.57
C ASP A 260 -3.03 -15.71 5.67
N HIS A 261 -2.95 -16.92 6.23
CA HIS A 261 -1.88 -17.34 7.14
C HIS A 261 -0.57 -17.69 6.42
N LEU A 262 -0.59 -17.83 5.09
CA LEU A 262 0.60 -18.17 4.29
C LEU A 262 1.45 -16.94 3.94
N ASN A 263 0.97 -15.73 4.22
CA ASN A 263 1.71 -14.50 4.00
C ASN A 263 3.07 -14.53 4.72
N PHE A 264 4.12 -14.09 4.03
CA PHE A 264 5.50 -14.03 4.54
C PHE A 264 6.06 -15.37 5.05
N THR A 265 5.53 -16.48 4.54
CA THR A 265 6.04 -17.83 4.79
C THR A 265 6.64 -18.38 3.49
N GLU A 266 7.83 -18.97 3.56
CA GLU A 266 8.40 -19.68 2.41
C GLU A 266 7.58 -20.94 2.13
N LEU A 267 6.95 -20.99 0.96
CA LEU A 267 6.17 -22.13 0.50
C LEU A 267 7.02 -22.98 -0.45
N SER A 268 6.95 -24.29 -0.31
CA SER A 268 7.68 -25.23 -1.16
C SER A 268 6.89 -25.54 -2.45
N ALA A 269 7.61 -26.06 -3.46
CA ALA A 269 6.93 -26.65 -4.61
C ALA A 269 6.01 -27.79 -4.16
N GLY A 270 4.81 -27.84 -4.71
CA GLY A 270 3.74 -28.78 -4.35
C GLY A 270 2.77 -28.27 -3.28
N THR A 271 3.01 -27.12 -2.63
CA THR A 271 2.02 -26.51 -1.74
C THR A 271 0.75 -26.17 -2.52
N ALA A 272 -0.40 -26.66 -2.03
CA ALA A 272 -1.71 -26.43 -2.63
C ALA A 272 -2.35 -25.15 -2.08
N LEU A 273 -2.88 -24.30 -2.97
CA LEU A 273 -3.58 -23.07 -2.60
C LEU A 273 -5.11 -23.21 -2.64
N GLY A 274 -5.61 -24.28 -3.27
CA GLY A 274 -7.03 -24.53 -3.40
C GLY A 274 -7.34 -25.69 -4.36
N THR A 275 -8.62 -25.97 -4.52
CA THR A 275 -9.16 -26.98 -5.44
C THR A 275 -9.88 -26.36 -6.63
N VAL A 276 -9.77 -26.96 -7.81
CA VAL A 276 -10.37 -26.51 -9.07
C VAL A 276 -11.38 -27.55 -9.55
N LYS A 277 -12.60 -27.12 -9.88
CA LYS A 277 -13.72 -28.03 -10.24
C LYS A 277 -13.73 -28.43 -11.73
N ASN A 278 -13.03 -27.72 -12.61
CA ASN A 278 -13.06 -27.99 -14.06
C ASN A 278 -11.77 -27.57 -14.79
N TYR A 279 -10.94 -28.53 -15.18
CA TYR A 279 -9.65 -28.31 -15.85
C TYR A 279 -9.72 -27.77 -17.28
N SER A 280 -10.88 -27.87 -17.92
CA SER A 280 -11.04 -27.61 -19.35
C SER A 280 -10.70 -26.15 -19.72
N PHE A 281 -10.64 -25.25 -18.73
CA PHE A 281 -10.40 -23.82 -18.90
C PHE A 281 -8.96 -23.39 -18.60
N GLY A 282 -8.05 -24.32 -18.27
CA GLY A 282 -6.66 -24.00 -17.91
C GLY A 282 -6.53 -23.53 -16.46
N LEU A 283 -5.49 -22.74 -16.16
CA LEU A 283 -5.28 -22.20 -14.82
C LEU A 283 -6.38 -21.19 -14.45
N PRO A 284 -6.86 -21.19 -13.19
CA PRO A 284 -7.87 -20.24 -12.71
C PRO A 284 -7.30 -18.84 -12.41
N LEU A 285 -5.99 -18.67 -12.58
CA LEU A 285 -5.23 -17.47 -12.25
C LEU A 285 -4.55 -16.90 -13.49
N ILE A 286 -4.28 -15.61 -13.43
CA ILE A 286 -3.29 -14.92 -14.26
C ILE A 286 -2.15 -14.52 -13.31
N ALA A 287 -0.90 -14.71 -13.72
CA ALA A 287 0.24 -14.30 -12.93
C ALA A 287 1.17 -13.46 -13.80
N CYS A 288 1.18 -12.15 -13.60
CA CYS A 288 1.97 -11.24 -14.42
C CYS A 288 3.30 -10.92 -13.75
N ASP A 289 4.39 -11.01 -14.51
CA ASP A 289 5.69 -10.49 -14.08
C ASP A 289 5.75 -8.95 -14.18
N GLU A 290 6.89 -8.36 -13.82
CA GLU A 290 7.11 -6.90 -13.86
C GLU A 290 7.07 -6.31 -15.28
N SER A 291 7.21 -7.13 -16.31
CA SER A 291 7.07 -6.72 -17.72
C SER A 291 5.61 -6.75 -18.20
N GLY A 292 4.71 -7.34 -17.42
CA GLY A 292 3.31 -7.55 -17.75
C GLY A 292 3.06 -8.83 -18.55
N CYS A 293 4.05 -9.73 -18.63
CA CYS A 293 3.89 -11.02 -19.29
C CYS A 293 3.23 -12.03 -18.33
N ASP A 294 2.27 -12.80 -18.84
CA ASP A 294 1.65 -13.89 -18.08
C ASP A 294 2.61 -15.07 -17.95
N VAL A 295 3.06 -15.30 -16.73
CA VAL A 295 3.97 -16.35 -16.29
C VAL A 295 3.26 -17.37 -15.39
N ALA A 296 1.92 -17.42 -15.38
CA ALA A 296 1.16 -18.32 -14.51
C ALA A 296 1.62 -19.79 -14.61
N SER A 297 1.91 -20.25 -15.83
CA SER A 297 2.37 -21.62 -16.08
C SER A 297 3.76 -21.95 -15.53
N ASP A 298 4.57 -20.95 -15.18
CA ASP A 298 5.88 -21.14 -14.55
C ASP A 298 5.76 -21.33 -13.04
N TYR A 299 4.71 -20.77 -12.42
CA TYR A 299 4.51 -20.75 -10.98
C TYR A 299 3.45 -21.75 -10.50
N PHE A 300 2.48 -22.07 -11.34
CA PHE A 300 1.32 -22.87 -10.96
C PHE A 300 1.07 -24.02 -11.93
N GLU A 301 0.54 -25.10 -11.39
CA GLU A 301 -0.02 -26.20 -12.16
C GLU A 301 -1.20 -26.80 -11.41
N ILE A 302 -2.02 -27.59 -12.11
CA ILE A 302 -3.10 -28.34 -11.48
C ILE A 302 -2.68 -29.81 -11.37
N ARG A 303 -2.64 -30.34 -10.15
CA ARG A 303 -2.37 -31.74 -9.85
C ARG A 303 -3.50 -32.30 -8.99
N GLU A 304 -4.18 -33.35 -9.47
CA GLU A 304 -5.22 -34.07 -8.71
C GLU A 304 -6.26 -33.14 -8.05
N ASP A 305 -6.92 -32.28 -8.81
CA ASP A 305 -7.96 -31.42 -8.25
C ASP A 305 -7.40 -30.07 -7.79
N ARG A 306 -6.08 -29.96 -7.60
CA ARG A 306 -5.47 -28.93 -6.75
C ARG A 306 -4.58 -28.01 -7.55
N LEU A 307 -4.77 -26.71 -7.36
CA LEU A 307 -3.81 -25.71 -7.81
C LEU A 307 -2.61 -25.72 -6.85
N VAL A 308 -1.44 -26.09 -7.37
CA VAL A 308 -0.21 -26.21 -6.58
C VAL A 308 0.90 -25.32 -7.14
N LEU A 309 1.83 -24.95 -6.27
CA LEU A 309 3.05 -24.23 -6.64
C LEU A 309 4.03 -25.15 -7.36
N LYS A 310 4.63 -24.69 -8.47
CA LYS A 310 5.71 -25.40 -9.20
C LYS A 310 7.10 -25.14 -8.61
N LYS A 311 7.27 -24.01 -7.94
CA LYS A 311 8.55 -23.55 -7.39
C LYS A 311 8.35 -22.95 -6.01
N ALA A 312 9.42 -22.88 -5.24
CA ALA A 312 9.36 -22.23 -3.94
C ALA A 312 9.17 -20.71 -4.12
N VAL A 313 8.27 -20.13 -3.34
CA VAL A 313 7.95 -18.70 -3.35
C VAL A 313 7.50 -18.25 -1.96
N MET A 314 7.58 -16.95 -1.70
CA MET A 314 6.97 -16.35 -0.52
C MET A 314 5.83 -15.43 -0.96
N PRO A 315 4.56 -15.75 -0.65
CA PRO A 315 3.46 -14.87 -0.99
C PRO A 315 3.32 -13.73 0.04
N SER A 316 2.73 -12.62 -0.41
CA SER A 316 2.23 -11.54 0.44
C SER A 316 0.86 -11.07 -0.03
N MET A 317 0.17 -10.30 0.81
CA MET A 317 -1.15 -9.71 0.52
C MET A 317 -2.30 -10.71 0.30
N LEU A 318 -2.12 -12.01 0.62
CA LEU A 318 -3.23 -12.97 0.65
C LEU A 318 -4.28 -12.49 1.65
N THR A 319 -5.54 -12.58 1.28
CA THR A 319 -6.68 -12.15 2.09
C THR A 319 -7.86 -13.09 1.90
N LEU A 320 -8.77 -13.12 2.86
CA LEU A 320 -10.05 -13.83 2.77
C LEU A 320 -11.19 -12.92 2.26
N ASP A 321 -10.89 -11.65 1.98
CA ASP A 321 -11.85 -10.71 1.41
C ASP A 321 -11.93 -10.87 -0.12
N LYS A 322 -13.00 -11.53 -0.59
CA LYS A 322 -13.26 -11.76 -2.01
C LYS A 322 -13.35 -10.46 -2.82
N ARG A 323 -13.88 -9.39 -2.23
CA ARG A 323 -14.02 -8.10 -2.92
C ARG A 323 -12.65 -7.50 -3.16
N ILE A 324 -11.74 -7.59 -2.18
CA ILE A 324 -10.37 -7.07 -2.33
C ILE A 324 -9.58 -7.89 -3.34
N ILE A 325 -9.71 -9.21 -3.33
CA ILE A 325 -9.06 -10.07 -4.35
C ILE A 325 -9.47 -9.66 -5.76
N ARG A 326 -10.75 -9.31 -5.96
CA ARG A 326 -11.25 -8.80 -7.24
C ARG A 326 -10.82 -7.37 -7.56
N GLN A 327 -10.67 -6.53 -6.54
CA GLN A 327 -10.35 -5.13 -6.75
C GLN A 327 -8.84 -4.88 -6.98
N ASP A 328 -7.97 -5.78 -6.51
CA ASP A 328 -6.52 -5.64 -6.58
C ASP A 328 -5.83 -6.91 -7.11
N CYS A 329 -5.62 -7.90 -6.24
CA CYS A 329 -4.99 -9.17 -6.62
C CYS A 329 -5.24 -10.25 -5.56
N LEU A 330 -4.97 -11.52 -5.91
CA LEU A 330 -4.94 -12.63 -4.96
C LEU A 330 -3.72 -12.52 -4.04
N CYS A 331 -2.54 -12.31 -4.62
CA CYS A 331 -1.30 -12.10 -3.89
C CYS A 331 -0.19 -11.54 -4.79
N TYR A 332 0.91 -11.16 -4.15
CA TYR A 332 2.20 -11.01 -4.79
C TYR A 332 3.09 -12.18 -4.42
N LEU A 333 3.95 -12.64 -5.35
CA LEU A 333 5.00 -13.60 -5.08
C LEU A 333 6.34 -12.88 -5.01
N MET A 334 7.12 -13.20 -3.98
CA MET A 334 8.37 -12.53 -3.66
C MET A 334 9.55 -13.50 -3.64
N GLU A 335 10.71 -12.95 -3.95
CA GLU A 335 12.01 -13.60 -3.82
C GLU A 335 12.88 -12.86 -2.81
N ARG A 336 13.62 -13.59 -1.98
CA ARG A 336 14.64 -12.98 -1.11
C ARG A 336 15.81 -12.47 -1.97
N LYS A 337 16.30 -11.28 -1.67
CA LYS A 337 17.48 -10.68 -2.32
C LYS A 337 18.53 -10.35 -1.26
N SER A 338 19.81 -10.34 -1.67
CA SER A 338 20.88 -9.77 -0.85
C SER A 338 20.90 -8.24 -1.01
N LEU A 339 21.24 -7.53 0.06
CA LEU A 339 21.63 -6.12 0.00
C LEU A 339 23.08 -6.02 -0.49
N GLU A 340 23.31 -6.33 -1.76
CA GLU A 340 24.53 -5.98 -2.48
C GLU A 340 24.17 -4.85 -3.44
N LEU A 341 24.15 -3.62 -2.92
CA LEU A 341 23.82 -2.40 -3.66
C LEU A 341 25.08 -1.68 -4.17
#